data_AF-A0A7W1DJX2-F1
#
_entry.id   AF-A0A7W1DJX2-F1
#
_cell.length_a   1.000
_cell.length_b   1.000
_cell.length_c   1.000
_cell.angle_alpha   90.00
_cell.angle_beta   90.00
_cell.angle_gamma   90.00
#
_symmetry.space_group_name_H-M   'P 1'
#
loop_
_entity.id
_entity.type
_entity.pdbx_description
1 polymer ?
#
loop_
_entity_poly.entity_id
_entity_poly.type
_entity_poly.pdbx_seq_one_letter_code
_entity_poly.pdbx_strand_id
1 'polypeptide(L)'
;MTVAGSGSAAWFAEPSQADDTYANRGELVTDWLKRSTVPRAREVRRFLNENLAKVPQDHQLVLYRAHHERWHSAFSELIVARSLQLLGGDIEPEPESEAGTRIDFRACFADGEVGVEVVSPVFDPDAAEVMKRRSSLLEIIESLASPGWRIMVDSLPDLGPSDSKRGFKAAVERLLDNRAPGACSGPQAGRNSAA
;
A
#
# COMPACT_ATOMS: atom_id res chain seq x y z
N MET A 1 30.26 -27.48 -0.95
CA MET A 1 30.71 -26.29 -0.18
C MET A 1 29.45 -25.69 0.42
N THR A 2 29.17 -26.03 1.67
CA THR A 2 27.92 -25.70 2.37
C THR A 2 28.05 -24.31 2.97
N VAL A 3 27.31 -23.33 2.45
CA VAL A 3 27.18 -22.03 3.10
C VAL A 3 26.09 -22.15 4.16
N ALA A 4 26.54 -22.06 5.41
CA ALA A 4 25.72 -22.03 6.60
C ALA A 4 24.75 -20.84 6.58
N GLY A 5 23.54 -21.06 7.11
CA GLY A 5 22.44 -20.11 7.12
C GLY A 5 22.79 -18.75 7.71
N SER A 6 22.65 -17.72 6.87
CA SER A 6 22.32 -16.37 7.32
C SER A 6 20.81 -16.27 7.42
N GLY A 7 20.28 -15.82 8.57
CA GLY A 7 18.84 -15.59 8.74
C GLY A 7 18.28 -14.81 7.55
N SER A 8 17.18 -15.30 6.97
CA SER A 8 16.54 -14.69 5.81
C SER A 8 16.25 -13.22 6.11
N ALA A 9 17.02 -12.32 5.49
CA ALA A 9 16.75 -10.90 5.56
C ALA A 9 15.38 -10.68 4.90
N ALA A 10 14.42 -10.15 5.66
CA ALA A 10 13.09 -9.87 5.15
C ALA A 10 13.18 -8.90 3.96
N TRP A 11 12.43 -9.19 2.88
CA TRP A 11 12.34 -8.32 1.70
C TRP A 11 11.80 -6.93 2.06
N PHE A 12 10.83 -6.89 2.98
CA PHE A 12 10.28 -5.66 3.55
C PHE A 12 10.56 -5.62 5.05
N ALA A 13 11.72 -5.09 5.43
CA ALA A 13 12.14 -4.99 6.83
C ALA A 13 11.30 -3.97 7.62
N GLU A 14 11.17 -4.19 8.93
CA GLU A 14 10.61 -3.20 9.84
C GLU A 14 11.57 -2.00 9.97
N PRO A 15 11.09 -0.75 9.87
CA PRO A 15 11.92 0.42 10.11
C PRO A 15 12.43 0.48 11.56
N SER A 16 13.65 0.98 11.74
CA SER A 16 14.25 1.15 13.07
C SER A 16 13.77 2.41 13.80
N GLN A 17 13.23 3.39 13.07
CA GLN A 17 12.72 4.64 13.61
C GLN A 17 11.19 4.64 13.60
N ALA A 18 10.60 5.22 14.64
CA ALA A 18 9.16 5.37 14.74
C ALA A 18 8.64 6.39 13.72
N ASP A 19 7.62 6.01 12.98
CA ASP A 19 6.89 6.84 12.02
C ASP A 19 5.43 6.40 11.98
N ASP A 20 4.61 7.05 12.79
CA ASP A 20 3.19 6.71 12.92
C ASP A 20 2.33 7.41 11.87
N THR A 21 2.90 7.76 10.71
CA THR A 21 2.16 8.37 9.60
C THR A 21 1.76 7.33 8.54
N TYR A 22 0.66 7.62 7.85
CA TYR A 22 0.18 6.84 6.72
C TYR A 22 0.88 7.29 5.43
N ALA A 23 0.60 6.59 4.33
CA ALA A 23 1.10 6.96 3.01
C ALA A 23 0.65 8.39 2.65
N ASN A 24 1.59 9.20 2.19
CA ASN A 24 1.29 10.50 1.61
C ASN A 24 0.66 10.33 0.23
N ARG A 25 -0.04 11.37 -0.24
CA ARG A 25 -0.58 11.37 -1.60
C ARG A 25 0.57 11.29 -2.60
N GLY A 26 0.46 10.38 -3.57
CA GLY A 26 1.48 10.15 -4.60
C GLY A 26 2.72 9.37 -4.12
N GLU A 27 2.79 9.02 -2.83
CA GLU A 27 3.85 8.15 -2.32
C GLU A 27 3.65 6.72 -2.81
N LEU A 28 4.74 6.08 -3.25
CA LEU A 28 4.72 4.66 -3.57
C LEU A 28 4.47 3.85 -2.30
N VAL A 29 3.63 2.82 -2.39
CA VAL A 29 3.31 1.95 -1.25
C VAL A 29 4.59 1.35 -0.66
N THR A 30 5.54 0.96 -1.50
CA THR A 30 6.84 0.42 -1.05
C THR A 30 7.67 1.43 -0.27
N ASP A 31 7.62 2.72 -0.59
CA ASP A 31 8.35 3.75 0.15
C ASP A 31 7.68 4.05 1.48
N TRP A 32 6.34 4.10 1.52
CA TRP A 32 5.61 4.16 2.77
C TRP A 32 5.93 2.97 3.69
N LEU A 33 5.99 1.75 3.15
CA LEU A 33 6.34 0.55 3.91
C LEU A 33 7.78 0.56 4.44
N LYS A 34 8.72 1.26 3.79
CA LYS A 34 10.11 1.37 4.27
C LYS A 34 10.23 2.22 5.53
N ARG A 35 9.35 3.21 5.72
CA ARG A 35 9.45 4.17 6.83
C ARG A 35 8.40 3.97 7.92
N SER A 36 7.18 3.58 7.57
CA SER A 36 6.04 3.64 8.50
C SER A 36 5.99 2.51 9.52
N THR A 37 5.74 2.86 10.78
CA THR A 37 5.51 1.93 11.91
C THR A 37 4.04 1.73 12.25
N VAL A 38 3.10 2.30 11.50
CA VAL A 38 1.67 2.11 11.78
C VAL A 38 1.28 0.63 11.69
N PRO A 39 0.31 0.14 12.48
CA PRO A 39 -0.07 -1.28 12.50
C PRO A 39 -0.38 -1.84 11.11
N ARG A 40 -1.03 -1.06 10.25
CA ARG A 40 -1.32 -1.47 8.87
C ARG A 40 -0.06 -1.74 8.04
N ALA A 41 0.98 -0.91 8.18
CA ALA A 41 2.23 -1.11 7.45
C ALA A 41 2.94 -2.39 7.91
N ARG A 42 2.94 -2.65 9.22
CA ARG A 42 3.46 -3.90 9.80
C ARG A 42 2.77 -5.14 9.25
N GLU A 43 1.44 -5.10 9.21
CA GLU A 43 0.61 -6.19 8.68
C GLU A 43 0.88 -6.44 7.20
N VAL A 44 1.00 -5.39 6.39
CA VAL A 44 1.35 -5.51 4.97
C VAL A 44 2.76 -6.09 4.80
N ARG A 45 3.76 -5.60 5.55
CA ARG A 45 5.12 -6.17 5.51
C ARG A 45 5.11 -7.66 5.89
N ARG A 46 4.42 -8.02 6.97
CA ARG A 46 4.26 -9.41 7.40
C ARG A 46 3.67 -10.27 6.28
N PHE A 47 2.52 -9.85 5.74
CA PHE A 47 1.84 -10.55 4.66
C PHE A 47 2.76 -10.75 3.44
N LEU A 48 3.45 -9.70 3.00
CA LEU A 48 4.34 -9.77 1.84
C LEU A 48 5.51 -10.71 2.09
N ASN A 49 6.21 -10.57 3.22
CA ASN A 49 7.37 -11.40 3.54
C ASN A 49 7.00 -12.88 3.70
N GLU A 50 5.91 -13.17 4.40
CA GLU A 50 5.43 -14.55 4.61
C GLU A 50 5.08 -15.23 3.29
N ASN A 51 4.44 -14.50 2.37
CA ASN A 51 4.02 -15.06 1.09
C ASN A 51 5.16 -15.11 0.07
N LEU A 52 6.00 -14.08 -0.03
CA LEU A 52 7.17 -14.11 -0.91
C LEU A 52 8.11 -15.26 -0.56
N ALA A 53 8.33 -15.53 0.73
CA ALA A 53 9.18 -16.62 1.16
C ALA A 53 8.71 -18.03 0.72
N LYS A 54 7.47 -18.17 0.24
CA LYS A 54 6.90 -19.43 -0.27
C LYS A 54 6.97 -19.57 -1.79
N VAL A 55 7.25 -18.49 -2.49
CA VAL A 55 7.44 -18.49 -3.95
C VAL A 55 8.87 -18.97 -4.25
N PRO A 56 9.14 -19.64 -5.40
CA PRO A 56 10.49 -20.02 -5.80
C PRO A 56 11.49 -18.86 -5.69
N GLN A 57 12.68 -19.14 -5.17
CA GLN A 57 13.66 -18.13 -4.76
C GLN A 57 14.01 -17.15 -5.88
N ASP A 58 14.17 -17.65 -7.10
CA ASP A 58 14.52 -16.83 -8.27
C ASP A 58 13.43 -15.81 -8.62
N HIS A 59 12.16 -16.12 -8.33
CA HIS A 59 11.03 -15.23 -8.59
C HIS A 59 10.73 -14.27 -7.45
N GLN A 60 11.25 -14.51 -6.24
CA GLN A 60 11.05 -13.60 -5.10
C GLN A 60 11.62 -12.21 -5.39
N LEU A 61 12.81 -12.14 -5.99
CA LEU A 61 13.45 -10.87 -6.35
C LEU A 61 12.69 -10.15 -7.47
N VAL A 62 12.17 -10.91 -8.44
CA VAL A 62 11.36 -10.38 -9.55
C VAL A 62 10.09 -9.73 -9.00
N LEU A 63 9.33 -10.46 -8.18
CA LEU A 63 8.13 -9.93 -7.52
C LEU A 63 8.47 -8.74 -6.62
N TYR A 64 9.53 -8.80 -5.83
CA TYR A 64 9.94 -7.68 -4.97
C TYR A 64 10.18 -6.40 -5.77
N ARG A 65 10.90 -6.47 -6.89
CA ARG A 65 11.12 -5.32 -7.79
C ARG A 65 9.81 -4.86 -8.44
N ALA A 66 8.99 -5.81 -8.89
CA ALA A 66 7.71 -5.50 -9.51
C ALA A 66 6.74 -4.78 -8.54
N HIS A 67 6.80 -5.03 -7.22
CA HIS A 67 6.00 -4.28 -6.24
C HIS A 67 6.38 -2.79 -6.18
N HIS A 68 7.62 -2.43 -6.51
CA HIS A 68 8.04 -1.03 -6.55
C HIS A 68 7.48 -0.30 -7.78
N GLU A 69 7.47 -0.96 -8.94
CA GLU A 69 7.11 -0.36 -10.23
C GLU A 69 5.61 -0.51 -10.56
N ARG A 70 5.03 -1.66 -10.21
CA ARG A 70 3.70 -2.12 -10.65
C ARG A 70 2.94 -2.76 -9.49
N TRP A 71 2.81 -2.04 -8.38
CA TRP A 71 2.25 -2.53 -7.12
C TRP A 71 1.03 -3.45 -7.27
N HIS A 72 -0.02 -3.00 -7.96
CA HIS A 72 -1.27 -3.78 -8.07
C HIS A 72 -1.10 -5.08 -8.85
N SER A 73 -0.29 -5.07 -9.92
CA SER A 73 -0.01 -6.25 -10.72
C SER A 73 0.81 -7.25 -9.92
N ALA A 74 1.93 -6.83 -9.34
CA ALA A 74 2.79 -7.69 -8.55
C ALA A 74 2.08 -8.26 -7.29
N PHE A 75 1.21 -7.46 -6.67
CA PHE A 75 0.43 -7.91 -5.52
C PHE A 75 -0.63 -8.96 -5.92
N SER A 76 -1.32 -8.75 -7.05
CA SER A 76 -2.28 -9.72 -7.58
C SER A 76 -1.59 -11.02 -7.96
N GLU A 77 -0.43 -10.91 -8.62
CA GLU A 77 0.42 -12.02 -9.01
C GLU A 77 0.83 -12.87 -7.79
N LEU A 78 1.29 -12.24 -6.71
CA LEU A 78 1.62 -12.92 -5.45
C LEU A 78 0.40 -13.64 -4.82
N ILE A 79 -0.76 -12.99 -4.81
CA ILE A 79 -2.00 -13.57 -4.28
C ILE A 79 -2.39 -14.83 -5.07
N VAL A 80 -2.34 -14.77 -6.39
CA VAL A 80 -2.70 -15.91 -7.26
C VAL A 80 -1.71 -17.06 -7.08
N ALA A 81 -0.39 -16.79 -7.13
CA ALA A 81 0.64 -17.80 -6.93
C ALA A 81 0.45 -18.55 -5.59
N ARG A 82 0.22 -17.80 -4.50
CA ARG A 82 0.00 -18.39 -3.18
C ARG A 82 -1.31 -19.14 -3.06
N SER A 83 -2.35 -18.68 -3.72
CA SER A 83 -3.65 -19.38 -3.75
C SER A 83 -3.51 -20.75 -4.41
N LEU A 84 -2.80 -20.83 -5.54
CA LEU A 84 -2.53 -22.09 -6.23
C LEU A 84 -1.69 -23.04 -5.37
N GLN A 85 -0.66 -22.54 -4.69
CA GLN A 85 0.13 -23.34 -3.75
C GLN A 85 -0.69 -23.87 -2.57
N LEU A 86 -1.62 -23.07 -2.03
CA LEU A 86 -2.52 -23.51 -0.96
C LEU A 86 -3.55 -24.55 -1.42
N LEU A 87 -3.88 -24.57 -2.71
CA LEU A 87 -4.70 -25.60 -3.34
C LEU A 87 -3.93 -26.89 -3.66
N GLY A 88 -2.62 -26.93 -3.37
CA GLY A 88 -1.77 -28.09 -3.57
C GLY A 88 -0.98 -28.10 -4.88
N GLY A 89 -0.91 -26.96 -5.58
CA GLY A 89 -0.13 -26.83 -6.80
C GLY A 89 1.31 -26.40 -6.55
N ASP A 90 2.28 -27.02 -7.23
CA ASP A 90 3.63 -26.50 -7.31
C ASP A 90 3.70 -25.42 -8.41
N ILE A 91 4.43 -24.33 -8.17
CA ILE A 91 4.48 -23.18 -9.09
C ILE A 91 5.82 -23.09 -9.78
N GLU A 92 5.77 -23.04 -11.11
CA GLU A 92 6.87 -22.66 -11.98
C GLU A 92 6.60 -21.25 -12.54
N PRO A 93 7.38 -20.24 -12.14
CA PRO A 93 7.24 -18.88 -12.63
C PRO A 93 7.85 -18.72 -14.02
N GLU A 94 7.16 -17.94 -14.87
CA GLU A 94 7.59 -17.56 -16.22
C GLU A 94 8.17 -18.72 -17.05
N PRO A 95 7.43 -19.84 -17.20
CA PRO A 95 7.93 -21.00 -17.93
C PRO A 95 8.23 -20.65 -19.39
N GLU A 96 9.32 -21.20 -19.92
CA GLU A 96 9.60 -21.12 -21.35
C GLU A 96 8.49 -21.81 -22.15
N SER A 97 8.02 -21.14 -23.19
CA SER A 97 6.90 -21.57 -24.03
C SER A 97 7.36 -21.69 -25.49
N GLU A 98 7.23 -22.89 -26.08
CA GLU A 98 7.50 -23.13 -27.50
C GLU A 98 6.54 -22.35 -28.42
N ALA A 99 5.37 -21.95 -27.91
CA ALA A 99 4.33 -21.24 -28.66
C ALA A 99 4.45 -19.70 -28.61
N GLY A 100 5.44 -19.15 -27.90
CA GLY A 100 5.67 -17.72 -27.79
C GLY A 100 4.68 -16.95 -26.91
N THR A 101 3.68 -17.63 -26.31
CA THR A 101 2.80 -17.05 -25.29
C THR A 101 3.47 -17.18 -23.92
N ARG A 102 3.90 -16.06 -23.34
CA ARG A 102 4.50 -16.01 -22.00
C ARG A 102 3.37 -15.90 -20.97
N ILE A 103 3.14 -16.98 -20.23
CA ILE A 103 2.26 -17.02 -19.06
C ILE A 103 3.05 -16.63 -17.80
N ASP A 104 2.38 -16.09 -16.79
CA ASP A 104 3.04 -15.67 -15.54
C ASP A 104 3.46 -16.88 -14.71
N PHE A 105 2.61 -17.91 -14.67
CA PHE A 105 2.86 -19.15 -13.93
C PHE A 105 2.37 -20.38 -14.68
N ARG A 106 3.07 -21.50 -14.46
CA ARG A 106 2.51 -22.84 -14.59
C ARG A 106 2.32 -23.42 -13.19
N ALA A 107 1.12 -23.93 -12.91
CA ALA A 107 0.78 -24.61 -11.68
C ALA A 107 0.61 -26.10 -11.95
N CYS A 108 1.41 -26.94 -11.29
CA CYS A 108 1.38 -28.39 -11.42
C CYS A 108 0.66 -29.00 -10.21
N PHE A 109 -0.46 -29.68 -10.45
CA PHE A 109 -1.24 -30.42 -9.46
C PHE A 109 -1.09 -31.93 -9.71
N ALA A 110 -1.58 -32.75 -8.77
CA ALA A 110 -1.49 -34.21 -8.90
C ALA A 110 -2.29 -34.77 -10.09
N ASP A 111 -3.33 -34.05 -10.55
CA ASP A 111 -4.26 -34.45 -11.60
C ASP A 111 -4.05 -33.69 -12.93
N GLY A 112 -3.12 -32.72 -12.97
CA GLY A 112 -2.81 -32.00 -14.20
C GLY A 112 -2.06 -30.69 -13.98
N GLU A 113 -1.84 -29.96 -15.07
CA GLU A 113 -1.16 -28.66 -15.08
C GLU A 113 -2.09 -27.56 -15.60
N VAL A 114 -1.93 -26.36 -15.05
CA VAL A 114 -2.68 -25.17 -15.45
C VAL A 114 -1.72 -24.03 -15.76
N GLY A 115 -1.81 -23.47 -16.96
CA GLY A 115 -1.14 -22.21 -17.29
C GLY A 115 -1.97 -21.02 -16.81
N VAL A 116 -1.32 -20.04 -16.19
CA VAL A 116 -1.98 -18.91 -15.52
C VAL A 116 -1.39 -17.59 -16.01
N GLU A 117 -2.28 -16.72 -16.49
CA GLU A 117 -2.01 -15.32 -16.76
C GLU A 117 -2.80 -14.47 -15.75
N VAL A 118 -2.08 -13.65 -14.99
CA VAL A 118 -2.64 -12.82 -13.93
C VAL A 118 -2.94 -11.43 -14.47
N VAL A 119 -4.20 -11.21 -14.78
CA VAL A 119 -4.69 -9.88 -15.13
C VAL A 119 -5.07 -9.14 -13.84
N SER A 120 -4.26 -8.15 -13.45
CA SER A 120 -4.67 -7.20 -12.41
C SER A 120 -5.92 -6.48 -12.90
N PRO A 121 -6.98 -6.39 -12.09
CA PRO A 121 -8.10 -5.53 -12.44
C PRO A 121 -7.55 -4.12 -12.65
N VAL A 122 -7.77 -3.58 -13.86
CA VAL A 122 -7.63 -2.15 -14.09
C VAL A 122 -8.71 -1.53 -13.21
N PHE A 123 -8.31 -0.79 -12.18
CA PHE A 123 -9.25 0.09 -11.50
C PHE A 123 -9.77 1.04 -12.58
N ASP A 124 -11.03 0.79 -12.95
CA ASP A 124 -11.86 1.44 -13.96
C ASP A 124 -11.28 2.78 -14.51
N PRO A 125 -11.16 3.00 -15.82
CA PRO A 125 -10.86 4.33 -16.35
C PRO A 125 -11.80 5.42 -15.79
N ASP A 126 -13.02 5.08 -15.40
CA ASP A 126 -13.91 5.99 -14.66
C ASP A 126 -13.38 6.29 -13.25
N ALA A 127 -12.71 5.35 -12.57
CA ALA A 127 -12.02 5.59 -11.31
C ALA A 127 -10.81 6.52 -11.48
N ALA A 128 -10.08 6.46 -12.60
CA ALA A 128 -8.99 7.38 -12.90
C ALA A 128 -9.50 8.81 -13.17
N GLU A 129 -10.59 8.95 -13.94
CA GLU A 129 -11.25 10.25 -14.14
C GLU A 129 -11.90 10.77 -12.85
N VAL A 130 -12.51 9.91 -12.04
CA VAL A 130 -12.99 10.26 -10.70
C VAL A 130 -11.84 10.70 -9.80
N MET A 131 -10.68 10.05 -9.87
CA MET A 131 -9.50 10.43 -9.09
C MET A 131 -8.96 11.79 -9.56
N LYS A 132 -8.97 12.06 -10.86
CA LYS A 132 -8.58 13.35 -11.45
C LYS A 132 -9.55 14.47 -11.06
N ARG A 133 -10.85 14.20 -11.00
CA ARG A 133 -11.87 15.14 -10.49
C ARG A 133 -11.65 15.44 -9.01
N ARG A 134 -11.48 14.39 -8.19
CA ARG A 134 -11.28 14.47 -6.74
C ARG A 134 -9.95 15.11 -6.35
N SER A 135 -8.91 14.94 -7.18
CA SER A 135 -7.55 15.46 -6.95
C SER A 135 -7.54 16.95 -6.62
N SER A 136 -8.29 17.74 -7.38
CA SER A 136 -8.34 19.19 -7.18
C SER A 136 -9.09 19.61 -5.92
N LEU A 137 -10.04 18.82 -5.44
CA LEU A 137 -10.72 19.07 -4.17
C LEU A 137 -9.84 18.68 -2.99
N LEU A 138 -9.11 17.56 -3.10
CA LEU A 138 -8.14 17.14 -2.11
C LEU A 138 -6.99 18.15 -1.96
N GLU A 139 -6.49 18.71 -3.06
CA GLU A 139 -5.50 19.80 -3.05
C GLU A 139 -6.00 21.03 -2.29
N ILE A 140 -7.28 21.40 -2.44
CA ILE A 140 -7.86 22.51 -1.68
C ILE A 140 -7.86 22.18 -0.18
N ILE A 141 -8.30 20.99 0.21
CA ILE A 141 -8.28 20.56 1.61
C ILE A 141 -6.86 20.61 2.18
N GLU A 142 -5.89 20.06 1.47
CA GLU A 142 -4.49 20.02 1.88
C GLU A 142 -3.89 21.43 2.02
N SER A 143 -4.19 22.32 1.08
CA SER A 143 -3.71 23.71 1.11
C SER A 143 -4.25 24.54 2.28
N LEU A 144 -5.41 24.14 2.81
CA LEU A 144 -6.07 24.78 3.94
C LEU A 144 -5.74 24.11 5.28
N ALA A 145 -5.19 22.88 5.24
CA ALA A 145 -4.81 22.16 6.43
C ALA A 145 -3.64 22.86 7.12
N SER A 146 -3.77 23.08 8.43
CA SER A 146 -2.66 23.58 9.23
C SER A 146 -1.55 22.51 9.33
N PRO A 147 -0.27 22.90 9.41
CA PRO A 147 0.83 21.96 9.59
C PRO A 147 0.59 20.99 10.75
N GLY A 148 0.83 19.70 10.52
CA GLY A 148 0.66 18.64 11.52
C GLY A 148 -0.75 18.09 11.66
N TRP A 149 -1.75 18.63 10.95
CA TRP A 149 -3.09 18.05 10.92
C TRP A 149 -3.14 16.79 10.07
N ARG A 150 -3.94 15.82 10.52
CA ARG A 150 -4.33 14.65 9.74
C ARG A 150 -5.80 14.78 9.39
N ILE A 151 -6.11 14.80 8.11
CA ILE A 151 -7.49 14.92 7.62
C ILE A 151 -7.88 13.61 6.94
N MET A 152 -8.94 12.98 7.45
CA MET A 152 -9.55 11.82 6.84
C MET A 152 -10.74 12.28 6.01
N VAL A 153 -10.71 11.99 4.70
CA VAL A 153 -11.79 12.33 3.77
C VAL A 153 -12.55 11.05 3.45
N ASP A 154 -13.78 10.97 3.96
CA ASP A 154 -14.66 9.83 3.71
C ASP A 154 -15.37 9.96 2.35
N SER A 155 -15.89 11.15 2.05
CA SER A 155 -16.56 11.45 0.79
C SER A 155 -16.29 12.88 0.32
N LEU A 156 -16.44 13.12 -0.98
CA LEU A 156 -16.30 14.42 -1.63
C LEU A 156 -17.53 14.70 -2.49
N PRO A 157 -17.93 15.97 -2.64
CA PRO A 157 -18.99 16.34 -3.57
C PRO A 157 -18.57 16.04 -5.01
N ASP A 158 -19.54 15.69 -5.84
CA ASP A 158 -19.34 15.48 -7.28
C ASP A 158 -19.27 16.83 -8.00
N LEU A 159 -18.10 17.46 -7.96
CA LEU A 159 -17.79 18.68 -8.70
C LEU A 159 -16.87 18.35 -9.87
N GLY A 160 -17.32 18.67 -11.09
CA GLY A 160 -16.57 18.53 -12.31
C GLY A 160 -15.41 19.53 -12.43
N PRO A 161 -14.53 19.37 -13.44
CA PRO A 161 -13.36 20.24 -13.62
C PRO A 161 -13.71 21.72 -13.82
N SER A 162 -14.84 22.00 -14.48
CA SER A 162 -15.33 23.35 -14.80
C SER A 162 -16.24 23.95 -13.72
N ASP A 163 -16.63 23.16 -12.71
CA ASP A 163 -17.52 23.63 -11.65
C ASP A 163 -16.78 24.55 -10.67
N SER A 164 -17.51 25.52 -10.14
CA SER A 164 -16.95 26.45 -9.16
C SER A 164 -16.66 25.75 -7.84
N LYS A 165 -15.37 25.76 -7.43
CA LYS A 165 -14.92 25.18 -6.16
C LYS A 165 -15.00 26.16 -4.99
N ARG A 166 -15.52 27.38 -5.19
CA ARG A 166 -15.54 28.45 -4.17
C ARG A 166 -16.39 28.06 -2.95
N GLY A 167 -17.57 27.47 -3.18
CA GLY A 167 -18.45 27.02 -2.10
C GLY A 167 -17.84 25.89 -1.28
N PHE A 168 -17.17 24.95 -1.96
CA PHE A 168 -16.41 23.88 -1.32
C PHE A 168 -15.27 24.43 -0.47
N LYS A 169 -14.43 25.32 -1.02
CA LYS A 169 -13.34 25.97 -0.29
C LYS A 169 -13.82 26.65 0.99
N ALA A 170 -14.87 27.46 0.90
CA ALA A 170 -15.45 28.16 2.07
C ALA A 170 -16.09 27.21 3.10
N ALA A 171 -16.55 26.03 2.69
CA ALA A 171 -17.01 25.01 3.62
C ALA A 171 -15.84 24.34 4.36
N VAL A 172 -14.76 24.01 3.64
CA VAL A 172 -13.55 23.43 4.23
C VAL A 172 -12.86 24.41 5.18
N GLU A 173 -12.73 25.70 4.81
CA GLU A 173 -12.20 26.74 5.70
C GLU A 173 -12.96 26.79 7.02
N ARG A 174 -14.31 26.84 6.97
CA ARG A 174 -15.15 26.81 8.18
C ARG A 174 -15.01 25.52 9.00
N LEU A 175 -14.79 24.38 8.35
CA LEU A 175 -14.58 23.11 9.05
C LEU A 175 -13.24 23.09 9.78
N LEU A 176 -12.18 23.62 9.16
CA LEU A 176 -10.83 23.64 9.72
C LEU A 176 -10.61 24.78 10.72
N ASP A 177 -11.37 25.88 10.61
CA ASP A 177 -11.38 26.98 11.59
C ASP A 177 -11.98 26.56 12.94
N ASN A 178 -12.79 25.49 12.97
CA ASN A 178 -13.36 24.95 14.20
C ASN A 178 -12.32 24.13 14.99
N ARG A 179 -11.44 24.88 15.69
CA ARG A 179 -10.44 24.47 16.69
C ARG A 179 -9.33 23.53 16.21
N ALA A 180 -8.11 24.03 16.30
CA ALA A 180 -6.93 23.20 16.57
C ALA A 180 -7.23 22.27 17.75
N PRO A 181 -6.96 20.95 17.67
CA PRO A 181 -6.85 20.15 18.87
C PRO A 181 -5.76 20.81 19.71
N GLY A 182 -6.18 21.47 20.81
CA GLY A 182 -5.26 22.09 21.74
C GLY A 182 -4.18 21.09 22.09
N ALA A 183 -2.92 21.51 22.01
CA ALA A 183 -1.79 20.71 22.46
C ALA A 183 -2.20 20.03 23.78
N CYS A 184 -2.14 18.70 23.81
CA CYS A 184 -2.40 17.91 25.01
C CYS A 184 -1.52 18.48 26.12
N SER A 185 -2.12 19.32 26.95
CA SER A 185 -1.48 19.88 28.12
C SER A 185 -1.47 18.73 29.10
N GLY A 186 -0.31 18.06 29.23
CA GLY A 186 -0.13 17.03 30.25
C GLY A 186 -0.57 17.55 31.62
N PRO A 187 -1.06 16.68 32.51
CA PRO A 187 -1.55 17.10 33.81
C PRO A 187 -0.47 17.92 34.52
N GLN A 188 -0.80 19.17 34.88
CA GLN A 188 0.02 19.96 35.79
C GLN A 188 0.17 19.16 37.08
N ALA A 189 1.38 18.67 37.33
CA ALA A 189 1.75 18.07 38.59
C ALA A 189 1.41 19.08 39.71
N GLY A 190 0.55 18.64 40.62
CA GLY A 190 0.12 19.42 41.78
C GLY A 190 1.33 19.94 42.55
N ARG A 191 1.29 21.24 42.83
CA ARG A 191 2.12 21.85 43.86
C ARG A 191 1.72 21.24 45.21
N ASN A 192 2.57 20.37 45.75
CA ASN A 192 2.58 20.12 47.19
C ASN A 192 3.26 21.32 47.86
N SER A 193 2.46 22.18 48.49
CA SER A 193 2.96 23.05 49.55
C SER A 193 3.13 22.22 50.81
N ALA A 194 4.37 22.10 51.28
CA ALA A 194 4.68 21.76 52.65
C ALA A 194 4.74 23.06 53.48
N ALA A 195 3.92 23.15 54.50
CA ALA A 195 4.16 23.88 55.75
C ALA A 195 3.30 23.23 56.84
#